data_AF-A0AAW6E1X1-F1
#
_entry.id   AF-A0AAW6E1X1-F1
#
_cell.length_a   1.000
_cell.length_b   1.000
_cell.length_c   1.000
_cell.angle_alpha   90.00
_cell.angle_beta   90.00
_cell.angle_gamma   90.00
#
_symmetry.space_group_name_H-M   'P 1'
#
loop_
_entity.id
_entity.type
_entity.pdbx_description
1 polymer ?
#
loop_
_entity_poly.entity_id
_entity_poly.type
_entity_poly.pdbx_seq_one_letter_code
_entity_poly.pdbx_strand_id
1 'polypeptide(L)'
;MAHRFNNIKVFRSRMAAQAIPIPVSNIMLTDSIHKKPIDTEKLGTKDNLVVIVRRNSRDTYSLITGRRDYEIAKRDGVATINAIVVNISRPAFMSNFKKLIDVDKVYIPRDFMNHPPKKEKIDRVICFYNYYGIFDSPITIKLDAKGNKILKDGYARYIAAKKLGVTQIPYKIIGRGVHNAKNR
;
A
#
# COMPACT_ATOMS: atom_id res chain seq x y z
N MET A 1 7.77 19.55 -0.61
CA MET A 1 8.40 18.36 -1.20
C MET A 1 7.46 17.17 -1.05
N ALA A 2 7.13 16.45 -2.11
CA ALA A 2 6.34 15.23 -2.01
C ALA A 2 7.10 14.15 -1.23
N HIS A 3 6.44 13.54 -0.24
CA HIS A 3 7.08 12.58 0.65
C HIS A 3 7.15 11.19 0.00
N ARG A 4 8.36 10.74 -0.32
CA ARG A 4 8.59 9.40 -0.83
C ARG A 4 8.95 8.43 0.30
N PHE A 5 8.23 7.31 0.36
CA PHE A 5 8.61 6.20 1.22
C PHE A 5 9.28 5.10 0.41
N ASN A 6 10.57 4.90 0.65
CA ASN A 6 11.34 3.86 -0.04
C ASN A 6 11.14 2.46 0.59
N ASN A 7 10.60 2.38 1.81
CA ASN A 7 10.21 1.13 2.46
C ASN A 7 9.21 1.36 3.61
N ILE A 8 8.64 0.26 4.11
CA ILE A 8 7.63 0.25 5.17
C ILE A 8 8.19 0.74 6.52
N LYS A 9 9.48 0.54 6.82
CA LYS A 9 10.08 1.01 8.08
C LYS A 9 10.07 2.53 8.14
N VAL A 10 10.48 3.20 7.05
CA VAL A 10 10.44 4.67 6.95
C VAL A 10 9.01 5.19 7.03
N PHE A 11 8.06 4.51 6.39
CA PHE A 11 6.63 4.82 6.53
C PHE A 11 6.19 4.79 7.99
N ARG A 12 6.51 3.71 8.72
CA ARG A 12 6.15 3.59 10.14
C ARG A 12 6.76 4.69 10.98
N SER A 13 8.06 4.95 10.85
CA SER A 13 8.74 5.95 11.66
C SER A 13 8.15 7.35 11.47
N ARG A 14 7.78 7.73 10.24
CA ARG A 14 7.17 9.06 10.00
C ARG A 14 5.71 9.13 10.46
N MET A 15 4.95 8.06 10.25
CA MET A 15 3.55 8.00 10.63
C MET A 15 3.36 7.69 12.13
N ALA A 16 4.44 7.44 12.87
CA ALA A 16 4.40 7.10 14.29
C ALA A 16 3.70 8.17 15.13
N ALA A 17 3.89 9.45 14.81
CA ALA A 17 3.22 10.56 15.49
C ALA A 17 1.68 10.57 15.27
N GLN A 18 1.20 9.87 14.24
CA GLN A 18 -0.23 9.70 13.97
C GLN A 18 -0.76 8.36 14.48
N ALA A 19 0.08 7.56 15.16
CA ALA A 19 -0.36 6.30 15.73
C ALA A 19 -1.30 6.56 16.90
N ILE A 20 -2.39 5.81 16.95
CA ILE A 20 -3.36 5.85 18.05
C ILE A 20 -3.33 4.52 18.81
N PRO A 21 -3.49 4.51 20.14
CA PRO A 21 -3.67 3.26 20.87
C PRO A 21 -5.01 2.64 20.47
N ILE A 22 -5.00 1.35 20.10
CA ILE A 22 -6.23 0.58 19.87
C ILE A 22 -6.18 -0.72 20.68
N PRO A 23 -7.34 -1.26 21.10
CA PRO A 23 -7.37 -2.55 21.79
C PRO A 23 -6.80 -3.66 20.92
N VAL A 24 -5.90 -4.48 21.49
CA VAL A 24 -5.30 -5.62 20.76
C VAL A 24 -6.39 -6.62 20.35
N SER A 25 -7.40 -6.81 21.19
CA SER A 25 -8.58 -7.65 20.93
C SER A 25 -9.38 -7.23 19.70
N ASN A 26 -9.28 -5.97 19.27
CA ASN A 26 -10.03 -5.43 18.13
C ASN A 26 -9.31 -5.64 16.78
N ILE A 27 -8.11 -6.23 16.79
CA ILE A 27 -7.30 -6.47 15.59
C ILE A 27 -7.55 -7.89 15.06
N MET A 28 -7.89 -7.97 13.78
CA MET A 28 -8.21 -9.19 13.06
C MET A 28 -7.12 -9.55 12.05
N LEU A 29 -6.70 -10.81 12.06
CA LEU A 29 -5.79 -11.39 11.08
C LEU A 29 -6.55 -11.92 9.86
N THR A 30 -7.02 -11.02 8.99
CA THR A 30 -7.91 -11.38 7.88
C THR A 30 -7.18 -11.95 6.65
N ASP A 31 -5.96 -11.51 6.37
CA ASP A 31 -5.18 -12.00 5.22
C ASP A 31 -4.55 -13.38 5.48
N SER A 32 -4.56 -14.27 4.48
CA SER A 32 -3.98 -15.63 4.57
C SER A 32 -2.51 -15.65 4.99
N ILE A 33 -1.74 -14.62 4.64
CA ILE A 33 -0.34 -14.48 5.04
C ILE A 33 -0.17 -14.36 6.57
N HIS A 34 -1.21 -13.91 7.27
CA HIS A 34 -1.23 -13.83 8.74
C HIS A 34 -1.72 -15.12 9.39
N LYS A 35 -2.22 -16.11 8.63
CA LYS A 35 -2.68 -17.39 9.16
C LYS A 35 -1.56 -18.43 9.33
N LYS A 36 -0.37 -18.15 8.76
CA LYS A 36 0.79 -19.04 8.93
C LYS A 36 1.18 -19.13 10.41
N PRO A 37 1.54 -20.29 10.96
CA PRO A 37 2.05 -20.38 12.33
C PRO A 37 3.24 -19.44 12.54
N ILE A 38 3.34 -18.89 13.75
CA ILE A 38 4.49 -18.11 14.18
C ILE A 38 4.88 -18.63 15.57
N ASP A 39 6.17 -18.88 15.75
CA ASP A 39 6.73 -19.27 17.05
C ASP A 39 6.85 -18.00 17.91
N THR A 40 5.93 -17.84 18.85
CA THR A 40 5.80 -16.65 19.71
C THR A 40 6.90 -16.55 20.76
N GLU A 41 7.50 -17.68 21.14
CA GLU A 41 8.60 -17.73 22.12
C GLU A 41 9.88 -17.12 21.54
N LYS A 42 10.10 -17.26 20.23
CA LYS A 42 11.27 -16.72 19.53
C LYS A 42 11.14 -15.25 19.11
N LEU A 43 10.04 -14.57 19.44
CA LEU A 43 9.82 -13.17 19.03
C LEU A 43 10.61 -12.16 19.85
N GLY A 44 11.21 -12.59 20.96
CA GLY A 44 11.93 -11.73 21.90
C GLY A 44 11.00 -10.72 22.57
N THR A 45 11.59 -9.66 23.12
CA THR A 45 10.89 -8.50 23.67
C THR A 45 11.11 -7.29 22.77
N LYS A 46 10.17 -6.34 22.82
CA LYS A 46 10.28 -5.10 22.06
C LYS A 46 9.42 -4.01 22.69
N ASP A 47 10.05 -2.87 22.94
CA ASP A 47 9.36 -1.66 23.36
C ASP A 47 8.73 -0.94 22.15
N ASN A 48 7.68 -0.15 22.40
CA ASN A 48 6.99 0.64 21.38
C ASN A 48 6.43 -0.21 20.22
N LEU A 49 5.66 -1.24 20.56
CA LEU A 49 4.96 -2.09 19.61
C LEU A 49 4.05 -1.24 18.71
N VAL A 50 4.21 -1.38 17.39
CA VAL A 50 3.44 -0.61 16.42
C VAL A 50 2.95 -1.47 15.26
N VAL A 51 1.65 -1.38 15.01
CA VAL A 51 0.98 -2.03 13.89
C VAL A 51 0.51 -1.02 12.86
N ILE A 52 0.34 -1.48 11.63
CA ILE A 52 -0.43 -0.75 10.62
C ILE A 52 -1.70 -1.56 10.39
N VAL A 53 -2.83 -0.89 10.47
CA VAL A 53 -4.15 -1.52 10.38
C VAL A 53 -5.05 -0.74 9.41
N ARG A 54 -6.07 -1.42 8.91
CA ARG A 54 -7.20 -0.80 8.22
C ARG A 54 -8.44 -0.92 9.08
N ARG A 55 -9.13 0.19 9.31
CA ARG A 55 -10.42 0.19 9.99
C ARG A 55 -11.47 -0.53 9.12
N ASN A 56 -12.23 -1.45 9.72
CA ASN A 56 -13.30 -2.18 9.03
C ASN A 56 -14.67 -1.59 9.38
N SER A 57 -14.99 -1.54 10.68
CA SER A 57 -16.20 -0.92 11.24
C SER A 57 -15.81 0.05 12.37
N ARG A 58 -16.77 0.55 13.17
CA ARG A 58 -16.47 1.53 14.23
C ARG A 58 -15.28 1.12 15.10
N ASP A 59 -15.20 -0.15 15.50
CA ASP A 59 -14.19 -0.55 16.49
C ASP A 59 -13.32 -1.73 16.06
N THR A 60 -13.46 -2.26 14.84
CA THR A 60 -12.66 -3.41 14.38
C THR A 60 -11.64 -3.04 13.31
N TYR A 61 -10.50 -3.71 13.35
CA TYR A 61 -9.34 -3.40 12.51
C TYR A 61 -8.78 -4.64 11.84
N SER A 62 -8.48 -4.58 10.55
CA SER A 62 -7.70 -5.62 9.86
C SER A 62 -6.22 -5.29 9.95
N LEU A 63 -5.40 -6.23 10.38
CA LEU A 63 -3.95 -6.06 10.35
C LEU A 63 -3.47 -5.94 8.89
N ILE A 64 -2.68 -4.91 8.59
CA ILE A 64 -2.01 -4.72 7.30
C ILE A 64 -0.57 -5.22 7.38
N THR A 65 0.17 -4.75 8.37
CA THR A 65 1.54 -5.18 8.67
C THR A 65 1.88 -4.91 10.13
N GLY A 66 2.97 -5.50 10.61
CA GLY A 66 3.36 -5.43 12.04
C GLY A 66 2.95 -6.67 12.81
N ARG A 67 2.78 -7.80 12.11
CA ARG A 67 2.38 -9.07 12.72
C ARG A 67 3.26 -9.44 13.91
N ARG A 68 4.58 -9.32 13.80
CA ARG A 68 5.49 -9.59 14.93
C ARG A 68 5.11 -8.77 16.16
N ASP A 69 4.93 -7.47 16.01
CA ASP A 69 4.56 -6.56 17.10
C ASP A 69 3.18 -6.90 17.69
N TYR A 70 2.22 -7.26 16.85
CA TYR A 70 0.90 -7.74 17.28
C TYR A 70 0.98 -9.05 18.09
N GLU A 71 1.77 -10.02 17.63
CA GLU A 71 1.90 -11.32 18.31
C GLU A 71 2.64 -11.18 19.65
N ILE A 72 3.63 -10.28 19.73
CA ILE A 72 4.28 -9.90 21.01
C ILE A 72 3.24 -9.27 21.95
N ALA A 73 2.47 -8.27 21.49
CA ALA A 73 1.46 -7.61 22.30
C ALA A 73 0.42 -8.61 22.83
N LYS A 74 -0.03 -9.54 21.97
CA LYS A 74 -0.99 -10.57 22.34
C LYS A 74 -0.41 -11.57 23.36
N ARG A 75 0.83 -12.05 23.14
CA ARG A 75 1.53 -12.95 24.06
C ARG A 75 1.71 -12.31 25.44
N ASP A 76 2.08 -11.04 25.46
CA ASP A 76 2.43 -10.31 26.68
C ASP A 76 1.19 -9.69 27.38
N GLY A 77 -0.02 -10.00 26.92
CA GLY A 77 -1.26 -9.50 27.54
C GLY A 77 -1.45 -7.99 27.44
N VAL A 78 -0.81 -7.32 26.48
CA VAL A 78 -0.89 -5.88 26.30
C VAL A 78 -2.32 -5.50 25.89
N ALA A 79 -2.98 -4.64 26.67
CA ALA A 79 -4.35 -4.23 26.43
C ALA A 79 -4.51 -3.41 25.13
N THR A 80 -3.58 -2.47 24.89
CA THR A 80 -3.62 -1.58 23.72
C THR A 80 -2.27 -1.50 23.02
N ILE A 81 -2.30 -1.42 21.69
CA ILE A 81 -1.12 -1.30 20.84
C ILE A 81 -1.20 -0.04 19.99
N ASN A 82 -0.07 0.63 19.77
CA ASN A 82 0.00 1.79 18.88
C ASN A 82 -0.27 1.35 17.45
N ALA A 83 -1.21 2.02 16.78
CA ALA A 83 -1.66 1.66 15.46
C ALA A 83 -1.71 2.86 14.52
N ILE A 84 -1.05 2.72 13.37
CA ILE A 84 -1.21 3.62 12.24
C ILE A 84 -2.39 3.11 11.42
N VAL A 85 -3.46 3.91 11.34
CA VAL A 85 -4.68 3.54 10.62
C VAL A 85 -4.61 4.05 9.18
N VAL A 86 -4.67 3.13 8.22
CA VAL A 86 -4.75 3.42 6.78
C VAL A 86 -6.10 3.03 6.22
N ASN A 87 -6.63 3.79 5.26
CA ASN A 87 -7.94 3.51 4.67
C ASN A 87 -7.86 2.70 3.35
N ILE A 88 -6.89 1.79 3.26
CA ILE A 88 -6.67 0.95 2.07
C ILE A 88 -6.40 -0.50 2.45
N SER A 89 -6.68 -1.40 1.52
CA SER A 89 -6.44 -2.83 1.71
C SER A 89 -4.95 -3.15 1.80
N ARG A 90 -4.60 -4.30 2.38
CA ARG A 90 -3.22 -4.75 2.48
C ARG A 90 -2.55 -4.87 1.11
N PRO A 91 -3.15 -5.47 0.06
CA PRO A 91 -2.54 -5.52 -1.26
C PRO A 91 -2.24 -4.13 -1.83
N ALA A 92 -3.17 -3.17 -1.69
CA ALA A 92 -2.97 -1.80 -2.16
C ALA A 92 -1.83 -1.12 -1.39
N PHE A 93 -1.83 -1.21 -0.06
CA PHE A 93 -0.76 -0.70 0.79
C PHE A 93 0.61 -1.28 0.38
N MET A 94 0.72 -2.60 0.27
CA MET A 94 1.98 -3.26 -0.05
C MET A 94 2.49 -2.93 -1.46
N SER A 95 1.61 -2.56 -2.39
CA SER A 95 2.01 -2.20 -3.76
C SER A 95 2.93 -0.97 -3.81
N ASN A 96 2.73 -0.02 -2.89
CA ASN A 96 3.54 1.20 -2.72
C ASN A 96 5.02 0.93 -2.40
N PHE A 97 5.37 -0.30 -2.02
CA PHE A 97 6.74 -0.65 -1.60
C PHE A 97 7.34 -1.81 -2.39
N LYS A 98 6.66 -2.29 -3.44
CA LYS A 98 7.07 -3.50 -4.18
C LYS A 98 7.33 -3.27 -5.66
N LYS A 99 6.38 -2.69 -6.37
CA LYS A 99 6.43 -2.55 -7.83
C LYS A 99 6.21 -1.10 -8.18
N LEU A 100 7.32 -0.39 -8.35
CA LEU A 100 7.34 1.02 -8.69
C LEU A 100 7.82 1.20 -10.13
N ILE A 101 7.21 2.15 -10.81
CA ILE A 101 7.61 2.55 -12.16
C ILE A 101 7.85 4.05 -12.17
N ASP A 102 8.88 4.48 -12.91
CA ASP A 102 9.10 5.90 -13.12
C ASP A 102 7.92 6.49 -13.90
N VAL A 103 7.35 7.58 -13.40
CA VAL A 103 6.15 8.18 -13.98
C VAL A 103 6.38 8.54 -15.44
N ASP A 104 7.57 9.03 -15.80
CA ASP A 104 7.92 9.41 -17.17
C ASP A 104 8.10 8.21 -18.12
N LYS A 105 8.19 6.98 -17.60
CA LYS A 105 8.28 5.74 -18.40
C LYS A 105 6.91 5.14 -18.72
N VAL A 106 5.81 5.78 -18.29
CA VAL A 106 4.45 5.33 -18.56
C VAL A 106 3.92 6.01 -19.82
N TYR A 107 3.66 5.22 -20.85
CA TYR A 107 3.01 5.71 -22.06
C TYR A 107 1.51 5.92 -21.81
N ILE A 108 1.02 7.10 -22.17
CA ILE A 108 -0.38 7.50 -22.02
C ILE A 108 -1.06 7.41 -23.40
N PRO A 109 -2.05 6.52 -23.59
CA PRO A 109 -2.83 6.47 -24.82
C PRO A 109 -3.56 7.79 -25.09
N ARG A 110 -3.78 8.12 -26.37
CA ARG A 110 -4.47 9.35 -26.80
C ARG A 110 -5.87 9.48 -26.19
N ASP A 111 -6.61 8.38 -26.07
CA ASP A 111 -7.97 8.41 -25.50
C ASP A 111 -7.98 8.95 -24.06
N PHE A 112 -6.95 8.66 -23.26
CA PHE A 112 -6.83 9.23 -21.92
C PHE A 112 -6.54 10.73 -21.98
N MET A 113 -5.69 11.17 -22.91
CA MET A 113 -5.40 12.61 -23.08
C MET A 113 -6.64 13.39 -23.51
N ASN A 114 -7.48 12.82 -24.37
CA ASN A 114 -8.72 13.42 -24.86
C ASN A 114 -9.84 13.41 -23.81
N HIS A 115 -9.81 12.45 -22.89
CA HIS A 115 -10.79 12.29 -21.83
C HIS A 115 -10.13 12.28 -20.45
N PRO A 116 -9.60 13.44 -19.99
CA PRO A 116 -8.94 13.52 -18.71
C PRO A 116 -9.91 13.23 -17.56
N PRO A 117 -9.43 12.71 -16.42
CA PRO A 117 -10.25 12.47 -15.26
C PRO A 117 -10.75 13.81 -14.69
N LYS A 118 -11.96 13.79 -14.11
CA LYS A 118 -12.49 14.96 -13.41
C LYS A 118 -11.53 15.47 -12.33
N LYS A 119 -11.50 16.78 -12.12
CA LYS A 119 -10.61 17.45 -11.16
C LYS A 119 -10.75 16.88 -9.75
N GLU A 120 -11.99 16.62 -9.31
CA GLU A 120 -12.28 16.08 -7.97
C GLU A 120 -11.64 14.70 -7.76
N LYS A 121 -11.53 13.89 -8.82
CA LYS A 121 -10.89 12.58 -8.74
C LYS A 121 -9.37 12.71 -8.58
N ILE A 122 -8.76 13.71 -9.20
CA ILE A 122 -7.32 14.00 -9.06
C ILE A 122 -7.05 14.57 -7.66
N ASP A 123 -7.87 15.52 -7.21
CA ASP A 123 -7.71 16.18 -5.92
C ASP A 123 -7.86 15.19 -4.77
N ARG A 124 -8.78 14.22 -4.86
CA ARG A 124 -8.88 13.12 -3.89
C ARG A 124 -7.58 12.31 -3.77
N VAL A 125 -6.92 12.02 -4.90
CA VAL A 125 -5.64 11.29 -4.88
C VAL A 125 -4.54 12.16 -4.27
N ILE A 126 -4.50 13.46 -4.61
CA ILE A 126 -3.54 14.40 -4.05
C ILE A 126 -3.71 14.53 -2.54
N CYS A 127 -4.94 14.73 -2.04
CA CYS A 127 -5.23 14.80 -0.61
C CYS A 127 -4.82 13.51 0.11
N PHE A 128 -5.15 12.34 -0.46
CA PHE A 128 -4.74 11.06 0.10
C PHE A 128 -3.20 10.95 0.18
N TYR A 129 -2.50 11.33 -0.88
CA TYR A 129 -1.05 11.30 -0.93
C TYR A 129 -0.42 12.30 0.05
N ASN A 130 -0.96 13.51 0.18
CA ASN A 130 -0.43 14.49 1.14
C ASN A 130 -0.59 14.01 2.59
N TYR A 131 -1.69 13.31 2.90
CA TYR A 131 -1.95 12.78 4.22
C TYR A 131 -1.07 11.56 4.55
N TYR A 132 -1.02 10.58 3.65
CA TYR A 132 -0.34 9.30 3.91
C TYR A 132 1.06 9.18 3.30
N GLY A 133 1.45 10.04 2.36
CA GLY A 133 2.65 9.95 1.52
C GLY A 133 2.75 8.71 0.63
N ILE A 134 1.64 7.99 0.44
CA ILE A 134 1.51 6.83 -0.44
C ILE A 134 0.25 6.98 -1.31
N PHE A 135 0.16 6.20 -2.40
CA PHE A 135 -1.04 6.17 -3.24
C PHE A 135 -2.07 5.18 -2.71
N ASP A 136 -3.34 5.50 -2.96
CA ASP A 136 -4.52 4.71 -2.57
C ASP A 136 -4.53 3.31 -3.22
N SER A 137 -3.98 3.21 -4.43
CA SER A 137 -3.95 1.98 -5.24
C SER A 137 -2.92 2.12 -6.37
N PRO A 138 -2.36 1.02 -6.90
CA PRO A 138 -1.45 1.10 -8.05
C PRO A 138 -2.17 1.57 -9.32
N ILE A 139 -1.41 2.14 -10.27
CA ILE A 139 -1.87 2.26 -11.65
C ILE A 139 -1.86 0.89 -12.33
N THR A 140 -2.70 0.72 -13.35
CA THR A 140 -2.72 -0.49 -14.15
C THR A 140 -2.04 -0.22 -15.47
N ILE A 141 -1.07 -1.06 -15.83
CA ILE A 141 -0.39 -1.00 -17.13
C ILE A 141 -0.55 -2.31 -17.88
N LYS A 142 -0.44 -2.24 -19.21
CA LYS A 142 -0.20 -3.37 -20.10
C LYS A 142 1.22 -3.25 -20.65
N LEU A 143 1.89 -4.38 -20.84
CA LEU A 143 3.11 -4.44 -21.63
C LEU A 143 2.75 -4.73 -23.10
N ASP A 144 3.30 -3.97 -24.03
CA ASP A 144 3.25 -4.33 -25.45
C ASP A 144 4.33 -5.37 -25.80
N ALA A 145 4.40 -5.78 -27.07
CA ALA A 145 5.37 -6.75 -27.57
C ALA A 145 6.84 -6.29 -27.40
N LYS A 146 7.07 -4.99 -27.25
CA LYS A 146 8.40 -4.38 -27.06
C LYS A 146 8.72 -4.10 -25.59
N GLY A 147 7.80 -4.43 -24.67
CA GLY A 147 7.95 -4.18 -23.24
C GLY A 147 7.62 -2.74 -22.79
N ASN A 148 7.00 -1.93 -23.65
CA ASN A 148 6.56 -0.59 -23.28
C ASN A 148 5.40 -0.65 -22.27
N LYS A 149 5.44 0.22 -21.28
CA LYS A 149 4.43 0.28 -20.21
C LYS A 149 3.31 1.22 -20.59
N ILE A 150 2.22 0.66 -21.10
CA ILE A 150 1.05 1.42 -21.56
C ILE A 150 0.04 1.52 -20.43
N LEU A 151 -0.39 2.75 -20.09
CA LEU A 151 -1.43 2.97 -19.10
C LEU A 151 -2.76 2.36 -19.56
N LYS A 152 -3.43 1.65 -18.63
CA LYS A 152 -4.75 1.05 -18.84
C LYS A 152 -5.78 1.49 -17.82
N ASP A 153 -5.35 1.85 -16.60
CA ASP A 153 -6.22 2.46 -15.60
C ASP A 153 -5.37 3.21 -14.55
N GLY A 154 -5.99 4.11 -13.79
CA GLY A 154 -5.34 4.91 -12.78
C GLY A 154 -4.81 6.25 -13.30
N TYR A 155 -5.36 6.77 -14.39
CA TYR A 155 -4.89 8.04 -14.98
C TYR A 155 -4.96 9.24 -14.02
N ALA A 156 -5.96 9.28 -13.14
CA ALA A 156 -6.01 10.30 -12.09
C ALA A 156 -4.80 10.26 -11.16
N ARG A 157 -4.28 9.06 -10.84
CA ARG A 157 -3.07 8.90 -10.01
C ARG A 157 -1.82 9.27 -10.76
N TYR A 158 -1.74 8.94 -12.05
CA TYR A 158 -0.65 9.39 -12.91
C TYR A 158 -0.57 10.93 -12.94
N ILE A 159 -1.69 11.61 -13.18
CA ILE A 159 -1.73 13.08 -13.19
C ILE A 159 -1.37 13.64 -11.81
N ALA A 160 -1.94 13.07 -10.73
CA ALA A 160 -1.60 13.48 -9.37
C ALA A 160 -0.10 13.34 -9.09
N ALA A 161 0.52 12.22 -9.49
CA ALA A 161 1.96 12.01 -9.34
C ALA A 161 2.80 13.07 -10.08
N LYS A 162 2.42 13.42 -11.32
CA LYS A 162 3.07 14.51 -12.06
C LYS A 162 2.93 15.85 -11.34
N LYS A 163 1.71 16.20 -10.88
CA LYS A 163 1.45 17.45 -10.14
C LYS A 163 2.21 17.54 -8.82
N LEU A 164 2.37 16.41 -8.14
CA LEU A 164 3.10 16.30 -6.88
C LEU A 164 4.64 16.27 -7.06
N GLY A 165 5.14 16.14 -8.30
CA GLY A 165 6.57 15.96 -8.55
C GLY A 165 7.10 14.59 -8.07
N VAL A 166 6.23 13.58 -8.00
CA VAL A 166 6.60 12.23 -7.61
C VAL A 166 7.21 11.50 -8.80
N THR A 167 8.44 11.00 -8.64
CA THR A 167 9.17 10.34 -9.74
C THR A 167 8.72 8.90 -9.97
N GLN A 168 8.19 8.22 -8.94
CA GLN A 168 7.81 6.81 -9.00
C GLN A 168 6.41 6.55 -8.45
N ILE A 169 5.65 5.73 -9.15
CA ILE A 169 4.26 5.38 -8.79
C ILE A 169 4.10 3.84 -8.71
N PRO A 170 3.32 3.30 -7.77
CA PRO A 170 3.02 1.88 -7.75
C PRO A 170 2.24 1.43 -8.96
N TYR A 171 2.57 0.26 -9.50
CA TYR A 171 1.89 -0.30 -10.67
C TYR A 171 1.56 -1.79 -10.54
N LYS A 172 0.56 -2.21 -11.29
CA LYS A 172 0.25 -3.62 -11.57
C LYS A 172 0.14 -3.85 -13.07
N ILE A 173 0.53 -5.03 -13.53
CA ILE A 173 0.45 -5.44 -14.93
C ILE A 173 -0.83 -6.23 -15.14
N ILE A 174 -1.63 -5.89 -16.15
CA ILE A 174 -2.69 -6.76 -16.65
C ILE A 174 -2.18 -7.57 -17.83
N GLY A 175 -2.51 -8.87 -17.84
CA GLY A 175 -2.10 -9.80 -18.88
C GLY A 175 -0.69 -10.37 -18.68
N ARG A 176 -0.63 -11.54 -18.04
CA ARG A 176 0.33 -12.61 -18.34
C ARG A 176 -0.44 -13.92 -18.40
N GLY A 177 -1.15 -14.13 -19.50
CA GLY A 177 -1.38 -15.48 -20.01
C GLY A 177 -0.29 -15.77 -21.01
N VAL A 178 0.95 -15.97 -20.55
CA VAL A 178 1.95 -16.63 -21.40
C VAL A 178 1.86 -18.09 -20.99
N HIS A 179 1.28 -18.89 -21.88
CA HIS A 179 1.31 -20.34 -21.81
C HIS A 179 2.73 -20.79 -21.47
N ASN A 180 2.83 -21.69 -20.48
CA ASN A 180 3.92 -22.66 -20.48
C ASN A 180 3.75 -23.50 -21.76
N ALA A 181 4.26 -23.02 -22.89
CA ALA A 181 4.66 -23.88 -23.97
C ALA A 181 5.89 -24.64 -23.45
N LYS A 182 5.64 -25.77 -22.77
CA LYS A 182 6.63 -26.83 -22.64
C LYS A 182 6.97 -27.22 -24.08
N ASN A 183 8.16 -26.81 -24.53
CA ASN A 183 8.73 -27.36 -25.74
C ASN A 183 8.94 -28.86 -25.51
N ARG A 184 8.44 -29.61 -26.49
CA ARG A 184 8.65 -31.04 -26.71
C ARG A 184 10.13 -31.33 -26.92
#